data_AF-A0A4R6EM35-F1
#
_entry.id   AF-A0A4R6EM35-F1
#
_cell.length_a   1.000
_cell.length_b   1.000
_cell.length_c   1.000
_cell.angle_alpha   90.00
_cell.angle_beta   90.00
_cell.angle_gamma   90.00
#
_symmetry.space_group_name_H-M   'P 1'
#
loop_
_entity.id
_entity.type
_entity.pdbx_description
1 polymer ?
#
loop_
_entity_poly.entity_id
_entity_poly.type
_entity_poly.pdbx_seq_one_letter_code
_entity_poly.pdbx_strand_id
1 'polypeptide(L)'
;MASAAGFFTRALADVFPGKPVAGRPGQSAAPTPTEPTCTPSSTDGPCEIGRGAPNETHVTITGIPNLFVDEGDCIVQFQPAFDEHTGETPFGLKILPDLAPHWTQSAVHHPPLKDAIAKAIRSVGQPAVKVAHAAAASIPAQPVPSQESDSDRPAAGTPARTRSRATQTGHHDSAAVVGRITWWGEDRFPDRKSNGAKFYTSFAIRLDTGADERTLQGEGLKEAIAECGCGVGDVVSVRRLQKIKVPAIRRDGSPKIVNGQQLMWDKWLWSITK
;
A
#
# COMPACT_ATOMS: atom_id res chain seq x y z
N MET A 1 -32.61 -1.07 -55.38
CA MET A 1 -31.21 -1.00 -55.83
C MET A 1 -30.30 -1.21 -54.63
N ALA A 2 -29.31 -2.09 -54.80
CA ALA A 2 -28.07 -2.30 -54.06
C ALA A 2 -28.11 -2.60 -52.54
N SER A 3 -27.80 -3.86 -52.26
CA SER A 3 -27.35 -4.45 -51.00
C SER A 3 -25.85 -4.20 -50.78
N ALA A 4 -25.40 -4.15 -49.51
CA ALA A 4 -24.08 -4.67 -49.11
C ALA A 4 -23.97 -4.78 -47.57
N ALA A 5 -24.06 -6.00 -47.05
CA ALA A 5 -23.46 -6.39 -45.78
C ALA A 5 -21.93 -6.52 -45.96
N GLY A 6 -21.16 -6.14 -44.94
CA GLY A 6 -19.70 -6.24 -44.95
C GLY A 6 -19.14 -6.63 -43.60
N PHE A 7 -18.76 -7.90 -43.49
CA PHE A 7 -18.05 -8.55 -42.40
C PHE A 7 -16.58 -8.10 -42.36
N PHE A 8 -15.99 -7.93 -41.18
CA PHE A 8 -14.54 -8.10 -41.00
C PHE A 8 -14.20 -8.71 -39.63
N THR A 9 -14.27 -10.04 -39.59
CA THR A 9 -13.58 -10.89 -38.63
C THR A 9 -12.34 -11.50 -39.30
N ARG A 10 -11.18 -11.44 -38.62
CA ARG A 10 -9.99 -12.33 -38.71
C ARG A 10 -9.28 -12.41 -40.09
N ALA A 11 -7.99 -12.67 -40.24
CA ALA A 11 -6.85 -13.09 -39.41
C ALA A 11 -5.56 -12.71 -40.20
N LEU A 12 -4.36 -12.68 -39.60
CA LEU A 12 -3.27 -13.69 -39.65
C LEU A 12 -1.98 -12.93 -39.22
N ALA A 13 -0.94 -13.52 -38.62
CA ALA A 13 -0.37 -14.82 -38.88
C ALA A 13 0.45 -15.34 -37.68
N ASP A 14 0.35 -16.65 -37.47
CA ASP A 14 1.38 -17.50 -36.88
C ASP A 14 2.68 -17.44 -37.69
N VAL A 15 3.82 -17.51 -37.01
CA VAL A 15 5.05 -18.08 -37.57
C VAL A 15 5.77 -18.85 -36.47
N PHE A 16 5.81 -20.18 -36.60
CA PHE A 16 6.97 -21.09 -36.53
C PHE A 16 6.55 -22.53 -36.14
N PRO A 17 7.28 -23.57 -36.59
CA PRO A 17 6.73 -24.56 -37.51
C PRO A 17 6.75 -26.00 -36.96
N GLY A 18 5.96 -26.90 -37.57
CA GLY A 18 6.13 -28.35 -37.40
C GLY A 18 4.89 -29.16 -37.75
N LYS A 19 4.81 -29.62 -39.00
CA LYS A 19 3.74 -30.45 -39.60
C LYS A 19 3.64 -31.88 -39.00
N PRO A 20 2.54 -32.62 -39.30
CA PRO A 20 1.95 -33.63 -38.42
C PRO A 20 2.17 -35.09 -38.84
N VAL A 21 1.75 -35.99 -37.95
CA VAL A 21 1.69 -37.46 -38.03
C VAL A 21 0.45 -37.97 -38.79
N ALA A 22 0.59 -39.07 -39.56
CA ALA A 22 -0.37 -40.19 -39.71
C ALA A 22 0.31 -41.36 -40.49
N GLY A 23 0.59 -42.54 -39.92
CA GLY A 23 -0.24 -43.78 -39.86
C GLY A 23 0.01 -44.68 -41.10
N ARG A 24 0.33 -46.00 -41.12
CA ARG A 24 0.11 -47.25 -40.31
C ARG A 24 0.97 -48.38 -41.00
N PRO A 25 0.90 -49.71 -40.71
CA PRO A 25 0.76 -50.54 -39.50
C PRO A 25 1.97 -51.47 -39.23
N GLY A 26 2.16 -51.98 -38.01
CA GLY A 26 3.12 -53.07 -37.77
C GLY A 26 3.29 -53.51 -36.32
N GLN A 27 2.58 -54.60 -35.98
CA GLN A 27 2.99 -55.71 -35.10
C GLN A 27 3.62 -55.47 -33.70
N SER A 28 2.91 -56.06 -32.72
CA SER A 28 3.41 -56.92 -31.63
C SER A 28 4.36 -56.34 -30.58
N ALA A 29 3.86 -56.13 -29.37
CA ALA A 29 4.15 -56.93 -28.18
C ALA A 29 3.73 -56.18 -26.90
N ALA A 30 2.98 -56.84 -26.03
CA ALA A 30 2.91 -56.48 -24.61
C ALA A 30 4.29 -56.78 -23.95
N PRO A 31 4.73 -56.06 -22.89
CA PRO A 31 4.15 -56.30 -21.57
C PRO A 31 4.13 -55.11 -20.57
N THR A 32 3.27 -55.27 -19.56
CA THR A 32 3.31 -54.73 -18.17
C THR A 32 3.20 -53.22 -17.89
N PRO A 33 2.38 -52.83 -16.89
CA PRO A 33 2.23 -51.43 -16.46
C PRO A 33 3.33 -51.06 -15.47
N THR A 34 4.12 -50.04 -15.80
CA THR A 34 4.96 -49.35 -14.83
C THR A 34 4.36 -47.97 -14.63
N GLU A 35 3.89 -47.71 -13.42
CA GLU A 35 3.52 -46.37 -12.96
C GLU A 35 4.63 -45.37 -13.30
N PRO A 36 4.35 -44.24 -13.93
CA PRO A 36 5.25 -43.12 -13.86
C PRO A 36 5.13 -42.54 -12.44
N THR A 37 6.08 -42.93 -11.59
CA THR A 37 6.45 -42.16 -10.41
C THR A 37 6.83 -40.75 -10.90
N CYS A 38 5.95 -39.78 -10.69
CA CYS A 38 6.30 -38.37 -10.83
C CYS A 38 7.25 -38.00 -9.69
N THR A 39 8.55 -38.20 -9.92
CA THR A 39 9.60 -37.59 -9.11
C THR A 39 9.53 -36.07 -9.28
N PRO A 40 9.41 -35.27 -8.21
CA PRO A 40 9.63 -33.83 -8.32
C PRO A 40 11.12 -33.61 -8.57
N SER A 41 11.45 -33.12 -9.78
CA SER A 41 12.79 -32.65 -10.09
C SER A 41 13.03 -31.33 -9.38
N SER A 42 13.48 -31.40 -8.12
CA SER A 42 14.08 -30.28 -7.40
C SER A 42 15.37 -29.90 -8.13
N THR A 43 15.23 -29.02 -9.11
CA THR A 43 16.37 -28.44 -9.82
C THR A 43 16.72 -27.15 -9.08
N ASP A 44 17.75 -27.24 -8.25
CA ASP A 44 18.30 -26.15 -7.44
C ASP A 44 19.06 -25.17 -8.35
N GLY A 45 18.31 -24.31 -9.02
CA GLY A 45 18.80 -23.22 -9.86
C GLY A 45 17.75 -22.09 -9.91
N PRO A 46 18.10 -20.88 -10.38
CA PRO A 46 17.15 -19.78 -10.48
C PRO A 46 15.96 -20.20 -11.35
N CYS A 47 14.78 -20.36 -10.74
CA CYS A 47 13.57 -20.74 -11.45
C CYS A 47 13.07 -19.52 -12.24
N GLU A 48 13.12 -19.59 -13.56
CA GLU A 48 12.59 -18.55 -14.44
C GLU A 48 11.06 -18.72 -14.56
N ILE A 49 10.31 -17.80 -13.96
CA ILE A 49 8.85 -17.82 -13.93
C ILE A 49 8.23 -16.91 -15.00
N GLY A 50 7.00 -17.24 -15.43
CA GLY A 50 6.22 -16.46 -16.39
C GLY A 50 6.43 -16.89 -17.85
N ARG A 51 6.89 -18.12 -18.09
CA ARG A 51 7.04 -18.71 -19.43
C ARG A 51 5.86 -19.59 -19.84
N GLY A 52 4.84 -19.71 -19.00
CA GLY A 52 3.70 -20.58 -19.23
C GLY A 52 4.02 -22.05 -18.93
N ALA A 53 4.87 -22.30 -17.93
CA ALA A 53 5.16 -23.65 -17.46
C ALA A 53 3.89 -24.33 -16.91
N PRO A 54 3.80 -25.67 -16.87
CA PRO A 54 2.57 -26.37 -16.46
C PRO A 54 2.20 -26.15 -14.98
N ASN A 55 3.15 -25.74 -14.15
CA ASN A 55 2.95 -25.33 -12.77
C ASN A 55 2.58 -23.84 -12.62
N GLU A 56 2.47 -23.10 -13.71
CA GLU A 56 2.13 -21.68 -13.72
C GLU A 56 0.67 -21.44 -14.12
N THR A 57 -0.03 -20.61 -13.35
CA THR A 57 -1.40 -20.18 -13.65
C THR A 57 -1.48 -18.66 -13.68
N HIS A 58 -1.86 -18.12 -14.84
CA HIS A 58 -2.02 -16.68 -15.03
C HIS A 58 -3.47 -16.28 -14.82
N VAL A 59 -3.71 -15.31 -13.93
CA VAL A 59 -5.04 -14.78 -13.63
C VAL A 59 -5.00 -13.26 -13.56
N THR A 60 -5.89 -12.59 -14.27
CA THR A 60 -6.05 -11.13 -14.16
C THR A 60 -7.05 -10.82 -13.06
N ILE A 61 -6.61 -10.16 -11.99
CA ILE A 61 -7.46 -9.74 -10.88
C ILE A 61 -7.49 -8.22 -10.90
N THR A 62 -8.69 -7.63 -11.01
CA THR A 62 -8.90 -6.16 -11.08
C THR A 62 -8.01 -5.45 -12.10
N GLY A 63 -7.76 -6.07 -13.26
CA GLY A 63 -6.93 -5.51 -14.32
C GLY A 63 -5.41 -5.66 -14.12
N ILE A 64 -4.97 -6.25 -13.00
CA ILE A 64 -3.55 -6.54 -12.73
C ILE A 64 -3.28 -8.03 -13.00
N PRO A 65 -2.28 -8.38 -13.82
CA PRO A 65 -1.91 -9.77 -14.03
C PRO A 65 -1.27 -10.33 -12.75
N ASN A 66 -1.74 -11.50 -12.33
CA ASN A 66 -1.17 -12.26 -11.23
C ASN A 66 -0.71 -13.61 -11.77
N LEU A 67 0.46 -14.04 -11.32
CA LEU A 67 1.03 -15.33 -11.65
C LEU A 67 1.04 -16.19 -10.38
N PHE A 68 0.42 -17.36 -10.44
CA PHE A 68 0.43 -18.35 -9.36
C PHE A 68 1.31 -19.52 -9.79
N VAL A 69 2.34 -19.81 -9.02
CA VAL A 69 3.27 -20.91 -9.27
C VAL A 69 3.04 -21.98 -8.21
N ASP A 70 2.79 -23.21 -8.65
CA ASP A 70 2.65 -24.38 -7.79
C ASP A 70 4.02 -25.01 -7.54
N GLU A 71 4.50 -24.92 -6.30
CA GLU A 71 5.76 -25.52 -5.84
C GLU A 71 5.52 -26.90 -5.18
N GLY A 72 4.27 -27.37 -5.15
CA GLY A 72 3.86 -28.67 -4.64
C GLY A 72 3.34 -28.62 -3.19
N ASP A 73 4.03 -27.92 -2.30
CA ASP A 73 3.60 -27.73 -0.90
C ASP A 73 2.87 -26.39 -0.67
N CYS A 74 3.10 -25.43 -1.56
CA CYS A 74 2.50 -24.11 -1.53
C CYS A 74 2.37 -23.51 -2.93
N ILE A 75 1.49 -22.51 -3.02
CA ILE A 75 1.28 -21.70 -4.20
C ILE A 75 1.87 -20.32 -3.96
N VAL A 76 2.88 -19.95 -4.74
CA VAL A 76 3.49 -18.62 -4.68
C VAL A 76 2.80 -17.69 -5.67
N GLN A 77 2.34 -16.55 -5.19
CA GLN A 77 1.71 -15.52 -6.00
C GLN A 77 2.72 -14.43 -6.32
N PHE A 78 2.80 -14.07 -7.60
CA PHE A 78 3.61 -12.98 -8.13
C PHE A 78 2.75 -11.92 -8.82
N GLN A 79 3.24 -10.69 -8.80
CA GLN A 79 2.65 -9.52 -9.47
C GLN A 79 3.71 -8.77 -10.26
N PRO A 80 3.34 -8.04 -11.33
CA PRO A 80 4.28 -7.18 -12.03
C PRO A 80 4.72 -6.04 -11.12
N ALA A 81 6.02 -5.82 -11.02
CA ALA A 81 6.62 -4.64 -10.42
C ALA A 81 7.59 -3.99 -11.41
N PHE A 82 7.82 -2.70 -11.21
CA PHE A 82 8.79 -1.93 -11.96
C PHE A 82 9.86 -1.48 -10.98
N ASP A 83 11.12 -1.74 -11.31
CA ASP A 83 12.23 -1.17 -10.55
C ASP A 83 12.32 0.33 -10.78
N GLU A 84 12.81 1.05 -9.80
CA GLU A 84 13.06 2.48 -9.90
C GLU A 84 14.56 2.72 -10.17
N HIS A 85 14.88 3.52 -11.18
CA HIS A 85 16.25 3.96 -11.45
C HIS A 85 16.31 5.48 -11.56
N THR A 86 17.49 6.05 -11.32
CA THR A 86 17.70 7.49 -11.55
C THR A 86 18.09 7.70 -13.00
N GLY A 87 17.27 8.46 -13.74
CA GLY A 87 17.50 8.84 -15.12
C GLY A 87 17.62 10.35 -15.28
N GLU A 88 18.45 10.78 -16.23
CA GLU A 88 18.51 12.19 -16.62
C GLU A 88 17.29 12.52 -17.51
N THR A 89 16.56 13.56 -17.14
CA THR A 89 15.41 14.07 -17.90
C THR A 89 15.65 15.54 -18.27
N PRO A 90 14.88 16.13 -19.20
CA PRO A 90 14.93 17.56 -19.48
C PRO A 90 14.66 18.46 -18.25
N PHE A 91 14.12 17.89 -17.17
CA PHE A 91 13.86 18.55 -15.89
C PHE A 91 14.90 18.20 -14.82
N GLY A 92 16.07 17.70 -15.23
CA GLY A 92 17.15 17.21 -14.37
C GLY A 92 17.03 15.73 -14.04
N LEU A 93 17.83 15.29 -13.06
CA LEU A 93 17.81 13.91 -12.57
C LEU A 93 16.47 13.60 -11.87
N LYS A 94 15.82 12.53 -12.31
CA LYS A 94 14.54 12.05 -11.76
C LYS A 94 14.63 10.56 -11.51
N ILE A 95 13.83 10.10 -10.55
CA ILE A 95 13.58 8.67 -10.35
C ILE A 95 12.50 8.29 -11.36
N LEU A 96 12.82 7.33 -12.22
CA LEU A 96 11.96 6.81 -13.28
C LEU A 96 11.72 5.32 -13.02
N PRO A 97 10.50 4.82 -13.27
CA PRO A 97 10.28 3.38 -13.30
C PRO A 97 10.93 2.79 -14.55
N ASP A 98 11.40 1.56 -14.44
CA ASP A 98 11.80 0.74 -15.58
C ASP A 98 10.61 0.53 -16.53
N LEU A 99 10.93 0.34 -17.82
CA LEU A 99 9.91 0.14 -18.85
C LEU A 99 9.41 -1.30 -18.90
N ALA A 100 10.24 -2.26 -18.48
CA ALA A 100 9.91 -3.66 -18.47
C ALA A 100 9.54 -4.08 -17.05
N PRO A 101 8.33 -4.62 -16.81
CA PRO A 101 7.98 -5.16 -15.52
C PRO A 101 8.74 -6.48 -15.28
N HIS A 102 9.04 -6.77 -14.02
CA HIS A 102 9.49 -8.09 -13.57
C HIS A 102 8.45 -8.69 -12.62
N TRP A 103 8.51 -10.01 -12.42
CA TRP A 103 7.65 -10.69 -11.45
C TRP A 103 8.23 -10.52 -10.04
N THR A 104 7.47 -9.90 -9.15
CA THR A 104 7.80 -9.82 -7.73
C THR A 104 6.85 -10.66 -6.89
N GLN A 105 7.37 -11.32 -5.86
CA GLN A 105 6.59 -12.18 -4.99
C GLN A 105 5.66 -11.33 -4.12
N SER A 106 4.36 -11.58 -4.24
CA SER A 106 3.31 -10.87 -3.52
C SER A 106 2.85 -11.63 -2.27
N ALA A 107 2.66 -12.95 -2.39
CA ALA A 107 2.17 -13.78 -1.29
C ALA A 107 2.53 -15.26 -1.46
N VAL A 108 2.49 -16.01 -0.35
CA VAL A 108 2.58 -17.49 -0.35
C VAL A 108 1.30 -18.04 0.24
N HIS A 109 0.68 -18.98 -0.47
CA HIS A 109 -0.57 -19.61 -0.09
C HIS A 109 -0.32 -21.10 0.13
N HIS A 110 -0.55 -21.56 1.36
CA HIS A 110 -0.57 -22.99 1.69
C HIS A 110 -1.85 -23.74 1.23
N PRO A 111 -3.03 -23.11 1.02
CA PRO A 111 -4.18 -23.83 0.47
C PRO A 111 -4.03 -24.08 -1.05
N PRO A 112 -4.82 -25.00 -1.62
CA PRO A 112 -4.74 -25.35 -3.04
C PRO A 112 -5.00 -24.15 -3.96
N LEU A 113 -4.52 -24.22 -5.21
CA LEU A 113 -4.56 -23.14 -6.20
C LEU A 113 -5.90 -22.38 -6.30
N LYS A 114 -7.03 -23.08 -6.29
CA LYS A 114 -8.36 -22.46 -6.36
C LYS A 114 -8.62 -21.53 -5.17
N ASP A 115 -8.24 -21.95 -3.98
CA ASP A 115 -8.42 -21.19 -2.75
C ASP A 115 -7.41 -20.04 -2.66
N ALA A 116 -6.18 -20.24 -3.17
CA ALA A 116 -5.17 -19.19 -3.32
C ALA A 116 -5.70 -18.05 -4.22
N ILE A 117 -6.27 -18.39 -5.38
CA ILE A 117 -6.88 -17.42 -6.30
C ILE A 117 -8.07 -16.72 -5.62
N ALA A 118 -8.97 -17.47 -4.97
CA ALA A 118 -10.11 -16.88 -4.26
C ALA A 118 -9.67 -15.94 -3.13
N LYS A 119 -8.60 -16.29 -2.42
CA LYS A 119 -8.00 -15.45 -1.38
C LYS A 119 -7.36 -14.20 -1.98
N ALA A 120 -6.65 -14.31 -3.09
CA ALA A 120 -6.10 -13.18 -3.81
C ALA A 120 -7.21 -12.21 -4.25
N ILE A 121 -8.30 -12.71 -4.85
CA ILE A 121 -9.46 -11.89 -5.25
C ILE A 121 -10.06 -11.14 -4.04
N ARG A 122 -10.24 -11.83 -2.90
CA ARG A 122 -10.75 -11.21 -1.67
C ARG A 122 -9.79 -10.19 -1.07
N SER A 123 -8.49 -10.40 -1.21
CA SER A 123 -7.46 -9.52 -0.64
C SER A 123 -7.36 -8.16 -1.33
N VAL A 124 -7.83 -8.02 -2.57
CA VAL A 124 -7.82 -6.72 -3.29
C VAL A 124 -8.72 -5.68 -2.60
N GLY A 125 -9.67 -6.09 -1.77
CA GLY A 125 -10.49 -5.20 -0.94
C GLY A 125 -9.90 -4.88 0.44
N GLN A 126 -8.68 -5.35 0.75
CA GLN A 126 -8.00 -5.14 2.03
C GLN A 126 -6.73 -4.30 1.80
N PRO A 127 -6.43 -3.28 2.63
CA PRO A 127 -5.24 -2.47 2.45
C PRO A 127 -3.97 -3.32 2.57
N ALA A 128 -3.20 -3.42 1.49
CA ALA A 128 -1.96 -4.19 1.44
C ALA A 128 -0.91 -3.59 2.38
N VAL A 129 -0.49 -4.38 3.38
CA VAL A 129 0.69 -4.09 4.20
C VAL A 129 1.91 -4.30 3.31
N LYS A 130 2.49 -3.20 2.80
CA LYS A 130 3.78 -3.24 2.09
C LYS A 130 4.85 -3.78 3.04
N VAL A 131 5.30 -5.02 2.82
CA VAL A 131 6.52 -5.54 3.42
C VAL A 131 7.68 -4.87 2.68
N ALA A 132 8.33 -3.91 3.33
CA ALA A 132 9.54 -3.30 2.82
C ALA A 132 10.66 -4.34 2.77
N HIS A 133 11.27 -4.53 1.60
CA HIS A 133 12.53 -5.26 1.46
C HIS A 133 13.60 -4.58 2.31
N ALA A 134 14.03 -5.24 3.38
CA ALA A 134 15.19 -4.86 4.16
C ALA A 134 16.46 -5.29 3.41
N ALA A 135 17.06 -4.37 2.65
CA ALA A 135 18.43 -4.53 2.19
C ALA A 135 19.37 -4.24 3.36
N ALA A 136 19.95 -5.30 3.90
CA ALA A 136 20.99 -5.26 4.92
C ALA A 136 22.30 -4.72 4.31
N ALA A 137 22.77 -3.58 4.80
CA ALA A 137 24.16 -3.16 4.67
C ALA A 137 24.67 -2.76 6.06
N SER A 138 25.30 -3.74 6.71
CA SER A 138 26.00 -3.61 7.99
C SER A 138 27.24 -2.74 7.81
N ILE A 139 27.36 -1.65 8.57
CA ILE A 139 28.65 -0.99 8.82
C ILE A 139 28.85 -0.89 10.35
N PRO A 140 29.96 -1.40 10.92
CA PRO A 140 30.14 -1.49 12.37
C PRO A 140 30.47 -0.14 13.00
N ALA A 141 29.88 0.10 14.17
CA ALA A 141 30.28 1.16 15.10
C ALA A 141 31.69 0.89 15.66
N GLN A 142 32.52 1.93 15.72
CA GLN A 142 33.76 1.94 16.51
C GLN A 142 33.64 2.87 17.73
N PRO A 143 34.37 2.59 18.83
CA PRO A 143 34.21 3.23 20.12
C PRO A 143 35.22 4.37 20.40
N VAL A 144 34.78 5.27 21.29
CA VAL A 144 35.40 6.36 22.11
C VAL A 144 36.92 6.35 22.32
N PRO A 145 37.57 7.53 22.56
CA PRO A 145 37.67 8.15 23.91
C PRO A 145 37.56 9.70 23.90
N SER A 146 36.92 10.39 24.86
CA SER A 146 37.28 10.72 26.27
C SER A 146 38.50 11.64 26.46
N GLN A 147 38.33 12.65 27.35
CA GLN A 147 39.26 13.66 27.91
C GLN A 147 39.21 15.04 27.20
N GLU A 148 39.14 16.21 27.86
CA GLU A 148 39.20 16.67 29.26
C GLU A 148 38.70 18.15 29.28
N SER A 149 37.80 18.54 30.19
CA SER A 149 38.06 19.39 31.38
C SER A 149 38.05 20.91 31.15
N ASP A 150 37.01 21.60 31.66
CA ASP A 150 37.13 22.62 32.73
C ASP A 150 35.70 23.02 33.18
N SER A 151 35.27 22.69 34.40
CA SER A 151 35.28 23.54 35.60
C SER A 151 34.70 24.94 35.32
N ASP A 152 33.48 25.28 35.75
CA ASP A 152 33.29 25.79 37.11
C ASP A 152 31.85 25.58 37.65
N ARG A 153 31.79 25.03 38.86
CA ARG A 153 30.70 25.09 39.87
C ARG A 153 31.32 25.86 41.07
N PRO A 154 30.66 26.25 42.18
CA PRO A 154 29.34 25.87 42.73
C PRO A 154 28.57 27.13 43.25
N ALA A 155 27.46 27.14 43.99
CA ALA A 155 26.82 26.32 45.02
C ALA A 155 25.35 26.84 45.15
N ALA A 156 24.35 26.30 45.86
CA ALA A 156 24.13 25.27 46.88
C ALA A 156 22.62 24.88 46.78
N GLY A 157 22.17 23.63 46.97
CA GLY A 157 21.69 23.06 48.25
C GLY A 157 20.33 23.67 48.68
N THR A 158 19.21 22.98 48.98
CA THR A 158 18.86 21.57 49.27
C THR A 158 17.28 21.46 49.21
N PRO A 159 16.54 20.43 49.68
CA PRO A 159 15.58 19.69 48.86
C PRO A 159 14.09 19.79 49.27
N ALA A 160 13.24 19.13 48.46
CA ALA A 160 11.92 18.57 48.78
C ALA A 160 10.74 19.52 49.08
N ARG A 161 9.83 19.63 48.11
CA ARG A 161 8.40 19.38 48.36
C ARG A 161 7.67 18.99 47.09
N THR A 162 7.20 17.75 47.10
CA THR A 162 6.24 17.14 46.18
C THR A 162 5.07 18.07 45.92
N ARG A 163 4.97 18.58 44.69
CA ARG A 163 3.71 19.00 44.09
C ARG A 163 3.64 18.34 42.73
N SER A 164 2.95 17.21 42.71
CA SER A 164 2.36 16.59 41.53
C SER A 164 1.51 17.62 40.79
N ARG A 165 2.13 18.35 39.88
CA ARG A 165 1.45 19.15 38.87
C ARG A 165 1.64 18.39 37.57
N ALA A 166 0.57 17.72 37.15
CA ALA A 166 0.47 17.11 35.84
C ALA A 166 0.75 18.18 34.76
N THR A 167 2.00 18.21 34.32
CA THR A 167 2.40 18.80 33.05
C THR A 167 2.57 17.65 32.06
N GLN A 168 1.44 17.08 31.62
CA GLN A 168 1.37 16.38 30.34
C GLN A 168 1.40 17.45 29.24
N THR A 169 2.54 18.12 29.11
CA THR A 169 2.85 18.99 27.99
C THR A 169 3.45 18.14 26.88
N GLY A 170 2.63 17.87 25.87
CA GLY A 170 3.09 17.84 24.49
C GLY A 170 3.78 16.56 24.00
N HIS A 171 3.17 15.38 24.15
CA HIS A 171 3.54 14.22 23.31
C HIS A 171 2.43 13.17 23.17
N HIS A 172 1.21 13.57 22.81
CA HIS A 172 0.07 12.64 22.66
C HIS A 172 -0.81 12.95 21.45
N ASP A 173 -0.26 13.02 20.23
CA ASP A 173 -1.09 13.41 19.07
C ASP A 173 -0.73 12.70 17.76
N SER A 174 -0.29 11.44 17.88
CA SER A 174 -0.08 10.50 16.77
C SER A 174 -0.63 9.10 17.03
N ALA A 175 -1.28 8.90 18.18
CA ALA A 175 -1.88 7.61 18.54
C ALA A 175 -3.14 7.40 17.71
N ALA A 176 -3.29 6.20 17.16
CA ALA A 176 -4.51 5.83 16.46
C ALA A 176 -5.66 5.71 17.47
N VAL A 177 -6.83 6.22 17.12
CA VAL A 177 -8.07 6.08 17.88
C VAL A 177 -8.91 5.03 17.18
N VAL A 178 -9.21 3.94 17.88
CA VAL A 178 -10.04 2.86 17.36
C VAL A 178 -11.44 2.97 17.95
N GLY A 179 -12.46 2.91 17.09
CA GLY A 179 -13.85 2.97 17.55
C GLY A 179 -14.84 2.81 16.41
N ARG A 180 -16.12 2.69 16.78
CA ARG A 180 -17.22 2.65 15.82
C ARG A 180 -17.60 4.06 15.40
N ILE A 181 -17.69 4.30 14.09
CA ILE A 181 -18.14 5.59 13.56
C ILE A 181 -19.60 5.82 13.95
N THR A 182 -19.86 6.81 14.80
CA THR A 182 -21.23 7.21 15.16
C THR A 182 -21.75 8.31 14.25
N TRP A 183 -20.86 9.20 13.80
CA TRP A 183 -21.21 10.35 12.97
C TRP A 183 -19.98 10.93 12.27
N TRP A 184 -20.16 11.54 11.11
CA TRP A 184 -19.19 12.45 10.50
C TRP A 184 -19.90 13.55 9.71
N GLY A 185 -19.24 14.70 9.58
CA GLY A 185 -19.82 15.85 8.91
C GLY A 185 -19.16 17.16 9.31
N GLU A 186 -19.75 18.27 8.89
CA GLU A 186 -19.33 19.60 9.32
C GLU A 186 -19.98 19.96 10.65
N ASP A 187 -19.17 20.36 11.64
CA ASP A 187 -19.62 20.79 12.96
C ASP A 187 -19.00 22.14 13.33
N ARG A 188 -19.55 22.79 14.37
CA ARG A 188 -19.13 24.11 14.85
C ARG A 188 -18.24 23.97 16.08
N PHE A 189 -17.02 24.46 15.97
CA PHE A 189 -16.02 24.42 17.03
C PHE A 189 -15.75 25.81 17.58
N PRO A 190 -15.57 25.96 18.91
CA PRO A 190 -15.28 27.26 19.50
C PRO A 190 -13.88 27.74 19.09
N ASP A 191 -13.80 28.97 18.60
CA ASP A 191 -12.55 29.63 18.26
C ASP A 191 -11.89 30.21 19.51
N ARG A 192 -10.90 29.49 20.04
CA ARG A 192 -10.15 29.90 21.24
C ARG A 192 -9.20 31.08 21.00
N LYS A 193 -8.96 31.48 19.75
CA LYS A 193 -8.06 32.59 19.40
C LYS A 193 -8.80 33.91 19.20
N SER A 194 -10.11 33.86 19.08
CA SER A 194 -10.99 35.02 19.03
C SER A 194 -11.29 35.48 20.47
N ASN A 195 -11.05 36.76 20.79
CA ASN A 195 -11.43 37.39 22.08
C ASN A 195 -12.97 37.54 22.26
N GLY A 196 -13.74 36.53 21.87
CA GLY A 196 -15.19 36.47 21.90
C GLY A 196 -15.67 35.10 21.37
N ALA A 197 -16.91 34.72 21.74
CA ALA A 197 -17.55 33.45 21.43
C ALA A 197 -17.86 33.26 19.93
N LYS A 198 -16.82 33.25 19.10
CA LYS A 198 -16.91 32.89 17.68
C LYS A 198 -16.75 31.39 17.56
N PHE A 199 -17.56 30.81 16.68
CA PHE A 199 -17.43 29.43 16.26
C PHE A 199 -16.90 29.40 14.82
N TYR A 200 -16.10 28.41 14.50
CA TYR A 200 -15.73 28.10 13.13
C TYR A 200 -16.26 26.73 12.74
N THR A 201 -16.66 26.59 11.48
CA THR A 201 -17.11 25.32 10.93
C THR A 201 -15.90 24.52 10.46
N SER A 202 -15.86 23.24 10.79
CA SER A 202 -14.84 22.31 10.30
C SER A 202 -15.42 20.91 10.23
N PHE A 203 -14.89 20.07 9.35
CA PHE A 203 -15.25 18.68 9.31
C PHE A 203 -14.71 17.89 10.50
N ALA A 204 -15.51 16.94 10.99
CA ALA A 204 -15.17 16.08 12.10
C ALA A 204 -15.81 14.69 11.98
N ILE A 205 -15.25 13.73 12.71
CA ILE A 205 -15.76 12.38 12.89
C ILE A 205 -15.89 12.10 14.39
N ARG A 206 -16.95 11.40 14.77
CA ARG A 206 -17.18 10.91 16.14
C ARG A 206 -17.09 9.40 16.16
N LEU A 207 -16.32 8.89 17.12
CA LEU A 207 -16.02 7.48 17.30
C LEU A 207 -16.48 7.06 18.69
N ASP A 208 -17.31 6.02 18.76
CA ASP A 208 -17.59 5.30 19.99
C ASP A 208 -16.45 4.31 20.25
N THR A 209 -15.66 4.57 21.29
CA THR A 209 -14.52 3.73 21.69
C THR A 209 -14.91 2.64 22.69
N GLY A 210 -16.20 2.51 23.01
CA GLY A 210 -16.73 1.62 24.05
C GLY A 210 -16.59 2.17 25.47
N ALA A 211 -15.61 3.06 25.72
CA ALA A 211 -15.48 3.79 26.97
C ALA A 211 -16.12 5.18 26.88
N ASP A 212 -15.81 5.92 25.81
CA ASP A 212 -16.28 7.28 25.58
C ASP A 212 -16.46 7.57 24.07
N GLU A 213 -17.21 8.61 23.75
CA GLU A 213 -17.26 9.19 22.41
C GLU A 213 -16.06 10.13 22.18
N ARG A 214 -15.24 9.82 21.18
CA ARG A 214 -14.09 10.63 20.74
C ARG A 214 -14.44 11.38 19.47
N THR A 215 -14.38 12.71 19.53
CA THR A 215 -14.48 13.58 18.34
C THR A 215 -13.09 13.91 17.82
N LEU A 216 -12.84 13.62 16.54
CA LEU A 216 -11.64 14.01 15.81
C LEU A 216 -12.00 15.06 14.77
N GLN A 217 -11.19 16.12 14.69
CA GLN A 217 -11.49 17.30 13.88
C GLN A 217 -10.41 17.55 12.82
N GLY A 218 -10.82 17.83 11.59
CA GLY A 218 -9.95 18.33 10.53
C GLY A 218 -10.47 18.04 9.12
N GLU A 219 -10.22 18.96 8.19
CA GLU A 219 -10.67 18.80 6.80
C GLU A 219 -10.10 17.55 6.11
N GLY A 220 -8.89 17.09 6.49
CA GLY A 220 -8.27 15.90 5.92
C GLY A 220 -9.00 14.58 6.21
N LEU A 221 -9.99 14.59 7.09
CA LEU A 221 -10.84 13.44 7.35
C LEU A 221 -11.78 13.15 6.18
N LYS A 222 -12.16 14.16 5.38
CA LYS A 222 -13.02 13.97 4.20
C LYS A 222 -12.37 13.01 3.21
N GLU A 223 -11.09 13.24 2.89
CA GLU A 223 -10.36 12.38 1.96
C GLU A 223 -10.09 11.01 2.57
N ALA A 224 -9.72 10.93 3.85
CA ALA A 224 -9.43 9.65 4.50
C ALA A 224 -10.67 8.74 4.58
N ILE A 225 -11.86 9.30 4.83
CA ILE A 225 -13.13 8.56 4.82
C ILE A 225 -13.45 8.08 3.40
N ALA A 226 -13.29 8.95 2.40
CA ALA A 226 -13.54 8.61 1.00
C ALA A 226 -12.58 7.53 0.48
N GLU A 227 -11.30 7.62 0.84
CA GLU A 227 -10.26 6.65 0.48
C GLU A 227 -10.49 5.29 1.14
N CYS A 228 -10.85 5.27 2.44
CA CYS A 228 -11.16 4.03 3.14
C CYS A 228 -12.52 3.44 2.75
N GLY A 229 -13.45 4.24 2.21
CA GLY A 229 -14.81 3.83 1.91
C GLY A 229 -15.64 3.46 3.15
N CYS A 230 -15.31 4.03 4.32
CA CYS A 230 -15.98 3.70 5.58
C CYS A 230 -17.26 4.52 5.81
N GLY A 231 -18.26 3.90 6.44
CA GLY A 231 -19.56 4.50 6.74
C GLY A 231 -19.87 4.58 8.24
N VAL A 232 -20.97 5.27 8.58
CA VAL A 232 -21.51 5.23 9.95
C VAL A 232 -21.84 3.78 10.32
N GLY A 233 -21.40 3.34 11.50
CA GLY A 233 -21.55 1.98 11.99
C GLY A 233 -20.30 1.10 11.81
N ASP A 234 -19.34 1.49 10.96
CA ASP A 234 -18.09 0.75 10.79
C ASP A 234 -17.16 0.94 12.00
N VAL A 235 -16.41 -0.11 12.36
CA VAL A 235 -15.32 -0.01 13.33
C VAL A 235 -14.05 0.33 12.55
N VAL A 236 -13.36 1.41 12.94
CA VAL A 236 -12.19 1.91 12.24
C VAL A 236 -11.10 2.34 13.21
N SER A 237 -9.87 2.33 12.74
CA SER A 237 -8.70 2.95 13.37
C SER A 237 -8.37 4.24 12.64
N VAL A 238 -8.51 5.39 13.32
CA VAL A 238 -8.25 6.73 12.76
C VAL A 238 -6.96 7.27 13.34
N ARG A 239 -6.01 7.63 12.48
CA ARG A 239 -4.71 8.16 12.87
C ARG A 239 -4.44 9.50 12.22
N ARG A 240 -3.96 10.47 13.03
CA ARG A 240 -3.42 11.72 12.51
C ARG A 240 -1.98 11.49 12.03
N LEU A 241 -1.70 11.88 10.79
CA LEU A 241 -0.37 11.76 10.19
C LEU A 241 0.36 13.11 10.30
N GLN A 242 0.85 13.62 9.17
CA GLN A 242 1.61 14.87 9.09
C GLN A 242 0.77 16.02 8.53
N LYS A 243 1.30 17.25 8.64
CA LYS A 243 0.76 18.39 7.93
C LYS A 243 1.32 18.46 6.52
N ILE A 244 0.45 18.76 5.57
CA ILE A 244 0.81 19.04 4.18
C ILE A 244 0.43 20.48 3.83
N LYS A 245 1.14 21.07 2.87
CA LYS A 245 0.80 22.37 2.30
C LYS A 245 -0.22 22.17 1.20
N VAL A 246 -1.40 22.73 1.37
CA VAL A 246 -2.45 22.74 0.33
C VAL A 246 -2.69 24.17 -0.17
N PRO A 247 -2.98 24.36 -1.45
CA PRO A 247 -3.30 25.68 -1.94
C PRO A 247 -4.56 26.23 -1.25
N ALA A 248 -4.51 27.47 -0.80
CA ALA A 248 -5.66 28.16 -0.26
C ALA A 248 -6.60 28.53 -1.40
N ILE A 249 -7.83 28.04 -1.34
CA ILE A 249 -8.86 28.26 -2.36
C ILE A 249 -9.97 29.13 -1.74
N ARG A 250 -10.46 30.11 -2.50
CA ARG A 250 -11.61 30.93 -2.12
C ARG A 250 -12.92 30.16 -2.33
N ARG A 251 -14.03 30.70 -1.84
CA ARG A 251 -15.36 30.05 -2.01
C ARG A 251 -15.79 29.90 -3.47
N ASP A 252 -15.26 30.73 -4.36
CA ASP A 252 -15.49 30.70 -5.81
C ASP A 252 -14.60 29.68 -6.55
N GLY A 253 -13.75 28.92 -5.83
CA GLY A 253 -12.82 27.97 -6.43
C GLY A 253 -11.51 28.60 -6.93
N SER A 254 -11.36 29.92 -6.87
CA SER A 254 -10.15 30.61 -7.31
C SER A 254 -9.01 30.50 -6.27
N PRO A 255 -7.74 30.44 -6.70
CA PRO A 255 -6.62 30.42 -5.78
C PRO A 255 -6.49 31.75 -5.03
N LYS A 256 -6.26 31.68 -3.72
CA LYS A 256 -6.03 32.87 -2.90
C LYS A 256 -4.60 33.33 -3.07
N ILE A 257 -4.41 34.41 -3.83
CA ILE A 257 -3.11 35.06 -4.03
C ILE A 257 -2.88 36.14 -2.97
N VAL A 258 -1.69 36.16 -2.37
CA VAL A 258 -1.20 37.18 -1.44
C VAL A 258 0.21 37.57 -1.88
N ASN A 259 0.47 38.87 -2.09
CA ASN A 259 1.76 39.39 -2.57
C ASN A 259 2.26 38.74 -3.87
N GLY A 260 1.36 38.46 -4.81
CA GLY A 260 1.70 37.83 -6.09
C GLY A 260 2.01 36.33 -6.02
N GLN A 261 1.96 35.70 -4.83
CA GLN A 261 2.17 34.27 -4.65
C GLN A 261 0.89 33.58 -4.15
N GLN A 262 0.70 32.32 -4.52
CA GLN A 262 -0.42 31.53 -4.02
C GLN A 262 -0.22 31.21 -2.55
N LEU A 263 -1.20 31.56 -1.73
CA LEU A 263 -1.18 31.25 -0.30
C LEU A 263 -1.34 29.74 -0.11
N MET A 264 -0.47 29.15 0.70
CA MET A 264 -0.54 27.73 1.06
C MET A 264 -0.99 27.59 2.52
N TRP A 265 -1.98 26.74 2.77
CA TRP A 265 -2.46 26.41 4.12
C TRP A 265 -1.88 25.09 4.61
N ASP A 266 -1.73 25.00 5.93
CA ASP A 266 -1.43 23.72 6.58
C ASP A 266 -2.72 22.92 6.71
N LYS A 267 -2.72 21.71 6.17
CA LYS A 267 -3.79 20.73 6.35
C LYS A 267 -3.21 19.48 6.98
N TRP A 268 -3.87 18.97 8.03
CA TRP A 268 -3.53 17.66 8.59
C TRP A 268 -3.99 16.55 7.66
N LEU A 269 -3.08 15.62 7.36
CA LEU A 269 -3.40 14.36 6.70
C LEU A 269 -3.86 13.35 7.76
N TRP A 270 -4.88 12.58 7.41
CA TRP A 270 -5.46 11.53 8.24
C TRP A 270 -5.40 10.21 7.50
N SER A 271 -5.31 9.12 8.25
CA SER A 271 -5.41 7.75 7.74
C SER A 271 -6.50 7.03 8.52
N ILE A 272 -7.37 6.32 7.80
CA ILE A 272 -8.43 5.50 8.36
C ILE A 272 -8.25 4.08 7.81
N THR A 273 -8.30 3.09 8.69
CA THR A 273 -8.27 1.67 8.34
C THR A 273 -9.43 0.94 9.01
N LYS A 274 -10.06 0.00 8.30
CA LYS A 274 -11.19 -0.81 8.78
C LYS A 274 -10.72 -2.15 9.36
#